data_AF-A0A9W9YPD7-F1
#
_entry.id   AF-A0A9W9YPD7-F1
#
_cell.length_a   1.000
_cell.length_b   1.000
_cell.length_c   1.000
_cell.angle_alpha   90.00
_cell.angle_beta   90.00
_cell.angle_gamma   90.00
#
_symmetry.space_group_name_H-M   'P 1'
#
loop_
_entity.id
_entity.type
_entity.pdbx_description
1 polymer ?
#
loop_
_entity_poly.entity_id
_entity_poly.type
_entity_poly.pdbx_seq_one_letter_code
_entity_poly.pdbx_strand_id
1 'polypeptide(L)'
;MSHLDFFARSNGALKIAKLSNCFLSHALTYSDRGMLEGSRDFIDYSTLGQLHSILRIVRPDKIEWTKCADNIQFCPEKPLTSRLNTLAEDDGFPICCVVIMDDILAATVDAMNQIGIEYRIVYGTLLGAVRSQAFIPYSDDVDVAIHKADNDRYASFWLMQQILGPRYFVAWKTNPPVSRVYPHFAPTVAVNTRRHFKGDYSLESHALFDSKILKEMEKLLPVKNIASEQRFVDLYPSPEGWFGKSTQVTINNRQYLGVSDNVDKILTSWYGDDYMKMRPEIHSKTTLQTN
;
A
#
# COMPACT_ATOMS: atom_id res chain seq x y z
N MET A 1 -0.32 17.33 -18.16
CA MET A 1 -1.80 17.43 -18.19
C MET A 1 -2.36 16.13 -17.65
N SER A 2 -3.34 16.21 -16.74
CA SER A 2 -3.94 15.05 -16.07
C SER A 2 -5.46 15.10 -16.24
N HIS A 3 -6.08 13.94 -16.44
CA HIS A 3 -7.52 13.79 -16.59
C HIS A 3 -8.07 13.01 -15.39
N LEU A 4 -9.06 13.59 -14.71
CA LEU A 4 -9.68 13.02 -13.51
C LEU A 4 -10.97 12.28 -13.87
N ASP A 5 -11.14 11.08 -13.32
CA ASP A 5 -12.34 10.26 -13.47
C ASP A 5 -13.24 10.40 -12.22
N PHE A 6 -14.27 11.26 -12.30
CA PHE A 6 -15.20 11.55 -11.21
C PHE A 6 -16.34 10.54 -11.16
N PHE A 7 -16.01 9.26 -11.02
CA PHE A 7 -16.96 8.14 -11.07
C PHE A 7 -18.13 8.29 -10.06
N ALA A 8 -17.85 8.60 -8.79
CA ALA A 8 -18.88 8.69 -7.74
C ALA A 8 -19.81 9.91 -7.86
N ARG A 9 -19.27 11.11 -8.15
CA ARG A 9 -20.08 12.35 -8.23
C ARG A 9 -20.98 12.39 -9.46
N SER A 10 -20.60 11.64 -10.48
CA SER A 10 -21.31 11.60 -11.76
C SER A 10 -22.12 10.34 -11.96
N ASN A 11 -22.06 9.37 -11.03
CA ASN A 11 -22.62 8.03 -11.23
C ASN A 11 -22.14 7.40 -12.55
N GLY A 12 -20.86 7.58 -12.88
CA GLY A 12 -20.25 7.16 -14.15
C GLY A 12 -20.60 8.02 -15.38
N ALA A 13 -21.37 9.10 -15.24
CA ALA A 13 -21.79 9.94 -16.38
C ALA A 13 -20.73 10.97 -16.82
N LEU A 14 -19.87 11.43 -15.91
CA LEU A 14 -18.84 12.44 -16.18
C LEU A 14 -17.51 11.73 -16.40
N LYS A 15 -17.13 11.58 -17.67
CA LYS A 15 -15.96 10.79 -18.06
C LYS A 15 -14.63 11.46 -17.73
N ILE A 16 -14.59 12.80 -17.64
CA ILE A 16 -13.37 13.59 -17.55
C ILE A 16 -13.65 14.95 -16.89
N ALA A 17 -12.81 15.38 -15.94
CA ALA A 17 -12.49 16.81 -15.84
C ALA A 17 -11.02 17.03 -16.21
N LYS A 18 -10.78 17.99 -17.10
CA LYS A 18 -9.45 18.47 -17.48
C LYS A 18 -8.99 19.48 -16.44
N LEU A 19 -7.91 19.18 -15.71
CA LEU A 19 -7.21 20.21 -14.96
C LEU A 19 -6.12 20.81 -15.83
N SER A 20 -6.41 21.98 -16.40
CA SER A 20 -5.39 22.92 -16.86
C SER A 20 -4.91 23.76 -15.67
N ASN A 21 -3.59 23.88 -15.50
CA ASN A 21 -2.91 24.77 -14.54
C ASN A 21 -2.78 24.31 -13.07
N CYS A 22 -2.91 23.02 -12.76
CA CYS A 22 -2.42 22.47 -11.49
C CYS A 22 -1.05 21.82 -11.70
N PHE A 23 -0.07 22.25 -10.91
CA PHE A 23 1.28 21.69 -10.88
C PHE A 23 1.54 21.04 -9.53
N LEU A 24 2.24 19.91 -9.56
CA LEU A 24 2.71 19.22 -8.37
C LEU A 24 3.93 19.99 -7.84
N SER A 25 3.89 20.47 -6.59
CA SER A 25 5.06 21.03 -5.93
C SER A 25 5.68 19.98 -5.02
N HIS A 26 6.96 19.65 -5.26
CA HIS A 26 7.73 18.72 -4.43
C HIS A 26 8.11 19.31 -3.06
N ALA A 27 7.80 20.58 -2.79
CA ALA A 27 8.18 21.28 -1.57
C ALA A 27 7.15 21.16 -0.42
N LEU A 28 6.09 20.36 -0.60
CA LEU A 28 4.96 20.29 0.35
C LEU A 28 5.10 19.11 1.32
N THR A 29 4.79 19.35 2.60
CA THR A 29 4.91 18.40 3.71
C THR A 29 3.59 18.21 4.45
N TYR A 30 3.48 17.16 5.27
CA TYR A 30 2.28 16.89 6.07
C TYR A 30 1.95 18.03 7.05
N SER A 31 2.95 18.74 7.57
CA SER A 31 2.77 19.91 8.43
C SER A 31 2.04 21.08 7.75
N ASP A 32 2.06 21.15 6.42
CA ASP A 32 1.44 22.25 5.68
C ASP A 32 -0.08 22.10 5.58
N ARG A 33 -0.66 20.95 5.96
CA ARG A 33 -2.10 20.64 5.80
C ARG A 33 -3.03 21.60 6.55
N GLY A 34 -2.60 22.14 7.69
CA GLY A 34 -3.34 23.17 8.43
C GLY A 34 -3.12 24.60 7.90
N MET A 35 -2.01 24.85 7.21
CA MET A 35 -1.69 26.15 6.62
C MET A 35 -2.30 26.34 5.23
N LEU A 36 -2.75 25.26 4.59
CA LEU A 36 -3.17 25.22 3.19
C LEU A 36 -4.69 25.11 3.00
N GLU A 37 -5.50 25.28 4.04
CA GLU A 37 -6.97 25.37 3.93
C GLU A 37 -7.34 26.54 3.00
N GLY A 38 -7.81 26.23 1.78
CA GLY A 38 -8.11 27.21 0.74
C GLY A 38 -7.06 27.38 -0.37
N SER A 39 -5.89 26.71 -0.28
CA SER A 39 -4.90 26.69 -1.36
C SER A 39 -5.24 25.67 -2.47
N ARG A 40 -4.57 25.77 -3.62
CA ARG A 40 -4.69 24.81 -4.75
C ARG A 40 -3.49 23.85 -4.86
N ASP A 41 -2.71 23.73 -3.79
CA ASP A 41 -1.46 22.97 -3.76
C ASP A 41 -1.70 21.54 -3.24
N PHE A 42 -1.24 20.52 -3.99
CA PHE A 42 -1.46 19.11 -3.66
C PHE A 42 -0.13 18.34 -3.66
N ILE A 43 0.08 17.52 -2.61
CA ILE A 43 1.28 16.68 -2.43
C ILE A 43 1.35 15.59 -3.52
N ASP A 44 0.20 15.02 -3.88
CA ASP A 44 0.01 14.26 -5.12
C ASP A 44 -1.44 14.33 -5.64
N TYR A 45 -1.65 13.96 -6.91
CA TYR A 45 -2.99 13.91 -7.52
C TYR A 45 -3.92 12.92 -6.84
N SER A 46 -3.39 11.89 -6.19
CA SER A 46 -4.22 10.90 -5.52
C SER A 46 -4.81 11.40 -4.20
N THR A 47 -4.09 12.29 -3.52
CA THR A 47 -4.55 13.01 -2.34
C THR A 47 -5.72 13.92 -2.71
N LEU A 48 -5.61 14.62 -3.84
CA LEU A 48 -6.75 15.32 -4.45
C LEU A 48 -7.91 14.34 -4.67
N GLY A 49 -7.62 13.16 -5.22
CA GLY A 49 -8.66 12.17 -5.46
C GLY A 49 -9.37 11.68 -4.19
N GLN A 50 -8.63 11.41 -3.12
CA GLN A 50 -9.19 11.03 -1.82
C GLN A 50 -10.05 12.15 -1.23
N LEU A 51 -9.61 13.41 -1.30
CA LEU A 51 -10.33 14.58 -0.78
C LEU A 51 -11.63 14.86 -1.54
N HIS A 52 -11.66 14.55 -2.85
CA HIS A 52 -12.79 14.86 -3.72
C HIS A 52 -13.62 13.64 -4.15
N SER A 53 -13.32 12.45 -3.61
CA SER A 53 -13.97 11.17 -3.95
C SER A 53 -13.84 10.79 -5.44
N ILE A 54 -12.66 11.00 -6.01
CA ILE A 54 -12.26 10.54 -7.35
C ILE A 54 -11.56 9.20 -7.17
N LEU A 55 -11.99 8.16 -7.88
CA LEU A 55 -11.42 6.81 -7.72
C LEU A 55 -10.13 6.60 -8.52
N ARG A 56 -10.06 7.22 -9.71
CA ARG A 56 -9.02 6.98 -10.70
C ARG A 56 -8.61 8.27 -11.41
N ILE A 57 -7.32 8.42 -11.67
CA ILE A 57 -6.73 9.55 -12.38
C ILE A 57 -5.87 8.99 -13.49
N VAL A 58 -6.20 9.33 -14.74
CA VAL A 58 -5.53 8.82 -15.92
C VAL A 58 -4.61 9.92 -16.47
N ARG A 59 -3.33 9.60 -16.55
CA ARG A 59 -2.29 10.47 -17.12
C ARG A 59 -1.58 9.74 -18.24
N PRO A 60 -1.01 10.45 -19.24
CA PRO A 60 -0.30 9.85 -20.37
C PRO A 60 0.76 8.78 -20.01
N ASP A 61 1.34 8.87 -18.82
CA ASP A 61 2.44 8.04 -18.32
C ASP A 61 2.05 7.06 -17.20
N LYS A 62 0.85 7.18 -16.61
CA LYS A 62 0.40 6.34 -15.49
C LYS A 62 -1.09 6.43 -15.19
N ILE A 63 -1.59 5.46 -14.43
CA ILE A 63 -2.90 5.51 -13.78
C ILE A 63 -2.69 5.54 -12.28
N GLU A 64 -3.30 6.51 -11.61
CA GLU A 64 -3.26 6.66 -10.15
C GLU A 64 -4.63 6.30 -9.58
N TRP A 65 -4.63 5.45 -8.56
CA TRP A 65 -5.83 4.92 -7.92
C TRP A 65 -5.91 5.41 -6.49
N THR A 66 -7.03 5.96 -6.06
CA THR A 66 -7.18 6.40 -4.66
C THR A 66 -7.54 5.27 -3.71
N LYS A 67 -8.02 4.15 -4.26
CA LYS A 67 -8.30 2.90 -3.58
C LYS A 67 -7.71 1.74 -4.35
N CYS A 68 -7.21 0.76 -3.62
CA CYS A 68 -6.74 -0.50 -4.17
C CYS A 68 -7.76 -1.61 -3.95
N ALA A 69 -7.60 -2.70 -4.68
CA ALA A 69 -8.37 -3.93 -4.52
C ALA A 69 -7.61 -4.94 -3.65
N ASP A 70 -8.34 -5.71 -2.84
CA ASP A 70 -7.80 -6.74 -1.95
C ASP A 70 -8.52 -8.09 -2.07
N ASN A 71 -9.54 -8.18 -2.92
CA ASN A 71 -10.26 -9.43 -3.15
C ASN A 71 -9.38 -10.48 -3.86
N ILE A 72 -9.45 -11.73 -3.39
CA ILE A 72 -8.58 -12.82 -3.85
C ILE A 72 -8.78 -13.21 -5.32
N GLN A 73 -9.95 -12.95 -5.90
CA GLN A 73 -10.25 -13.27 -7.29
C GLN A 73 -9.42 -12.40 -8.24
N PHE A 74 -9.32 -11.10 -7.92
CA PHE A 74 -8.58 -10.12 -8.71
C PHE A 74 -7.12 -9.99 -8.26
N CYS A 75 -6.87 -10.16 -6.95
CA CYS A 75 -5.57 -10.08 -6.32
C CYS A 75 -5.22 -11.42 -5.68
N PRO A 76 -4.81 -12.44 -6.45
CA PRO A 76 -4.49 -13.75 -5.90
C PRO A 76 -3.25 -13.69 -5.00
N GLU A 77 -3.19 -14.56 -3.99
CA GLU A 77 -2.02 -14.73 -3.12
C GLU A 77 -0.86 -15.39 -3.87
N LYS A 78 -0.19 -14.61 -4.72
CA LYS A 78 0.94 -15.02 -5.56
C LYS A 78 1.92 -13.87 -5.78
N PRO A 79 3.22 -14.15 -6.02
CA PRO A 79 4.23 -13.13 -6.24
C PRO A 79 3.83 -12.19 -7.38
N LEU A 80 4.04 -10.89 -7.22
CA LEU A 80 3.65 -9.88 -8.22
C LEU A 80 4.23 -10.17 -9.61
N THR A 81 5.47 -10.66 -9.67
CA THR A 81 6.17 -11.03 -10.92
C THR A 81 5.58 -12.26 -11.63
N SER A 82 4.87 -13.13 -10.89
CA SER A 82 4.23 -14.33 -11.45
C SER A 82 2.81 -14.07 -11.96
N ARG A 83 2.28 -12.87 -11.73
CA ARG A 83 0.95 -12.48 -12.19
C ARG A 83 1.06 -12.08 -13.66
N LEU A 84 0.82 -13.06 -14.52
CA LEU A 84 0.85 -12.97 -15.98
C LEU A 84 -0.09 -11.90 -16.60
N ASN A 85 -0.81 -11.07 -15.82
CA ASN A 85 -1.78 -10.13 -16.37
C ASN A 85 -2.26 -8.97 -15.48
N THR A 86 -1.56 -8.58 -14.40
CA THR A 86 -2.14 -7.60 -13.44
C THR A 86 -1.45 -6.23 -13.37
N LEU A 87 -0.63 -5.86 -14.36
CA LEU A 87 -0.01 -4.52 -14.36
C LEU A 87 -0.11 -3.71 -15.66
N ALA A 88 -0.53 -4.26 -16.82
CA ALA A 88 -0.51 -3.42 -18.03
C ALA A 88 -1.27 -3.92 -19.28
N GLU A 89 -1.82 -5.13 -19.35
CA GLU A 89 -2.37 -5.60 -20.63
C GLU A 89 -3.77 -5.03 -20.92
N ASP A 90 -4.60 -4.86 -19.88
CA ASP A 90 -5.89 -4.18 -19.96
C ASP A 90 -5.85 -2.85 -19.19
N ASP A 91 -5.27 -1.82 -19.81
CA ASP A 91 -5.18 -0.46 -19.26
C ASP A 91 -6.52 -0.06 -18.62
N GLY A 92 -6.57 0.05 -17.29
CA GLY A 92 -7.73 0.60 -16.56
C GLY A 92 -8.31 -0.24 -15.43
N PHE A 93 -7.88 -1.49 -15.22
CA PHE A 93 -8.29 -2.26 -14.04
C PHE A 93 -7.71 -1.70 -12.72
N PRO A 94 -8.42 -1.86 -11.59
CA PRO A 94 -7.88 -1.52 -10.27
C PRO A 94 -6.53 -2.15 -9.98
N ILE A 95 -5.81 -1.59 -9.03
CA ILE A 95 -4.51 -2.09 -8.58
C ILE A 95 -4.64 -2.79 -7.23
N CYS A 96 -3.90 -3.88 -7.04
CA CYS A 96 -3.92 -4.62 -5.79
C CYS A 96 -3.24 -3.87 -4.64
N CYS A 97 -3.81 -3.95 -3.43
CA CYS A 97 -3.26 -3.29 -2.24
C CYS A 97 -1.88 -3.82 -1.86
N VAL A 98 -1.58 -5.09 -2.20
CA VAL A 98 -0.28 -5.70 -1.99
C VAL A 98 0.87 -5.00 -2.74
N VAL A 99 0.58 -4.20 -3.77
CA VAL A 99 1.60 -3.37 -4.44
C VAL A 99 2.10 -2.28 -3.49
N ILE A 100 1.18 -1.65 -2.75
CA ILE A 100 1.53 -0.63 -1.74
C ILE A 100 2.32 -1.28 -0.61
N MET A 101 1.89 -2.47 -0.17
CA MET A 101 2.55 -3.24 0.89
C MET A 101 3.98 -3.63 0.51
N ASP A 102 4.22 -4.01 -0.75
CA ASP A 102 5.57 -4.29 -1.26
C ASP A 102 6.47 -3.05 -1.21
N ASP A 103 5.97 -1.93 -1.74
CA ASP A 103 6.72 -0.67 -1.80
C ASP A 103 7.04 -0.14 -0.40
N ILE A 104 6.08 -0.17 0.53
CA ILE A 104 6.29 0.34 1.89
C ILE A 104 7.17 -0.58 2.73
N LEU A 105 7.07 -1.90 2.59
CA LEU A 105 7.96 -2.82 3.28
C LEU A 105 9.40 -2.62 2.81
N ALA A 106 9.63 -2.57 1.50
CA ALA A 106 10.95 -2.35 0.94
C ALA A 106 11.56 -1.04 1.43
N ALA A 107 10.82 0.08 1.33
CA ALA A 107 11.30 1.37 1.79
C ALA A 107 11.58 1.40 3.31
N THR A 108 10.72 0.77 4.11
CA THR A 108 10.86 0.72 5.57
C THR A 108 12.10 -0.08 5.97
N VAL A 109 12.31 -1.25 5.35
CA VAL A 109 13.49 -2.09 5.57
C VAL A 109 14.77 -1.38 5.14
N ASP A 110 14.77 -0.72 3.98
CA ASP A 110 15.93 0.05 3.51
C ASP A 110 16.28 1.20 4.48
N ALA A 111 15.27 1.87 5.05
CA ALA A 111 15.48 2.91 6.05
C ALA A 111 16.05 2.34 7.37
N MET A 112 15.50 1.22 7.86
CA MET A 112 16.00 0.54 9.06
C MET A 112 17.46 0.08 8.91
N ASN A 113 17.79 -0.53 7.77
CA ASN A 113 19.16 -0.97 7.46
C ASN A 113 20.17 0.19 7.48
N GLN A 114 19.79 1.35 6.94
CA GLN A 114 20.67 2.54 6.91
C GLN A 114 21.00 3.10 8.29
N ILE A 115 20.12 2.92 9.28
CA ILE A 115 20.29 3.43 10.64
C ILE A 115 20.61 2.34 11.66
N GLY A 116 20.78 1.10 11.20
CA GLY A 116 21.15 -0.04 12.03
C GLY A 116 20.05 -0.55 12.97
N ILE A 117 18.77 -0.39 12.60
CA ILE A 117 17.66 -1.07 13.30
C ILE A 117 17.56 -2.49 12.77
N GLU A 118 17.76 -3.46 13.65
CA GLU A 118 17.56 -4.86 13.32
C GLU A 118 16.06 -5.20 13.30
N TYR A 119 15.65 -5.99 12.30
CA TYR A 119 14.25 -6.33 12.10
C TYR A 119 14.03 -7.83 11.83
N ARG A 120 12.80 -8.30 12.02
CA ARG A 120 12.31 -9.60 11.53
C ARG A 120 10.92 -9.47 10.93
N ILE A 121 10.67 -10.14 9.80
CA ILE A 121 9.32 -10.33 9.26
C ILE A 121 8.60 -11.36 10.14
N VAL A 122 7.39 -11.01 10.57
CA VAL A 122 6.60 -11.82 11.52
C VAL A 122 5.13 -11.94 11.09
N TYR A 123 4.35 -12.70 11.87
CA TYR A 123 2.89 -12.85 11.73
C TYR A 123 2.39 -13.08 10.30
N GLY A 124 1.39 -12.30 9.85
CA GLY A 124 0.70 -12.51 8.58
C GLY A 124 1.61 -12.27 7.39
N THR A 125 2.57 -11.37 7.55
CA THR A 125 3.60 -11.10 6.54
C THR A 125 4.55 -12.28 6.37
N LEU A 126 5.01 -12.89 7.48
CA LEU A 126 5.85 -14.09 7.43
C LEU A 126 5.09 -15.30 6.86
N LEU A 127 3.82 -15.44 7.25
CA LEU A 127 2.94 -16.50 6.73
C LEU A 127 2.82 -16.43 5.21
N GLY A 128 2.55 -15.25 4.65
CA GLY A 128 2.51 -15.06 3.21
C GLY A 128 3.86 -15.36 2.53
N ALA A 129 4.96 -14.92 3.13
CA ALA A 129 6.32 -15.17 2.62
C ALA A 129 6.62 -16.68 2.50
N VAL A 130 6.26 -17.47 3.52
CA VAL A 130 6.49 -18.92 3.53
C VAL A 130 5.50 -19.65 2.64
N ARG A 131 4.22 -19.29 2.70
CA ARG A 131 3.14 -20.03 2.02
C ARG A 131 3.17 -19.83 0.51
N SER A 132 3.46 -18.63 0.05
CA SER A 132 3.23 -18.22 -1.34
C SER A 132 4.28 -17.26 -1.88
N GLN A 133 5.30 -16.90 -1.08
CA GLN A 133 6.31 -15.89 -1.43
C GLN A 133 5.68 -14.54 -1.80
N ALA A 134 4.54 -14.23 -1.18
CA ALA A 134 3.72 -13.07 -1.48
C ALA A 134 2.99 -12.57 -0.22
N PHE A 135 2.42 -11.38 -0.27
CA PHE A 135 1.51 -10.93 0.78
C PHE A 135 0.16 -11.65 0.68
N ILE A 136 -0.49 -11.83 1.83
CA ILE A 136 -1.89 -12.24 1.91
C ILE A 136 -2.76 -11.10 1.36
N PRO A 137 -3.59 -11.31 0.31
CA PRO A 137 -4.21 -10.21 -0.43
C PRO A 137 -5.13 -9.29 0.36
N TYR A 138 -5.84 -9.86 1.33
CA TYR A 138 -6.83 -9.21 2.18
C TYR A 138 -6.27 -8.73 3.53
N SER A 139 -4.94 -8.74 3.69
CA SER A 139 -4.28 -8.11 4.83
C SER A 139 -4.26 -6.59 4.65
N ASP A 140 -4.44 -5.87 5.76
CA ASP A 140 -4.43 -4.42 5.83
C ASP A 140 -3.07 -3.85 6.28
N ASP A 141 -2.17 -4.69 6.75
CA ASP A 141 -0.90 -4.30 7.38
C ASP A 141 0.29 -5.19 6.99
N VAL A 142 1.48 -4.69 7.29
CA VAL A 142 2.74 -5.44 7.17
C VAL A 142 3.37 -5.54 8.55
N ASP A 143 3.67 -6.74 8.99
CA ASP A 143 4.14 -7.03 10.35
C ASP A 143 5.67 -7.16 10.40
N VAL A 144 6.31 -6.27 11.14
CA VAL A 144 7.75 -6.27 11.36
C VAL A 144 8.06 -6.19 12.84
N ALA A 145 8.87 -7.10 13.34
CA ALA A 145 9.41 -7.07 14.68
C ALA A 145 10.69 -6.22 14.73
N ILE A 146 10.81 -5.35 15.73
CA ILE A 146 12.01 -4.57 16.07
C ILE A 146 12.34 -4.73 17.56
N HIS A 147 13.59 -4.47 17.95
CA HIS A 147 13.95 -4.46 19.37
C HIS A 147 13.12 -3.43 20.14
N LYS A 148 12.77 -3.76 21.39
CA LYS A 148 12.06 -2.82 22.25
C LYS A 148 12.88 -1.54 22.48
N ALA A 149 14.20 -1.67 22.63
CA ALA A 149 15.10 -0.55 22.83
C ALA A 149 15.08 0.44 21.63
N ASP A 150 15.02 -0.08 20.40
CA ASP A 150 14.89 0.75 19.21
C ASP A 150 13.52 1.44 19.15
N ASN A 151 12.44 0.71 19.49
CA ASN A 151 11.10 1.28 19.55
C ASN A 151 10.96 2.39 20.60
N ASP A 152 11.72 2.32 21.69
CA ASP A 152 11.72 3.33 22.75
C ASP A 152 12.55 4.58 22.39
N ARG A 153 13.37 4.53 21.34
CA ARG A 153 14.25 5.63 20.92
C ARG A 153 13.62 6.48 19.83
N TYR A 154 12.99 7.60 20.21
CA TYR A 154 12.41 8.57 19.27
C TYR A 154 13.37 9.00 18.14
N ALA A 155 14.65 9.18 18.45
CA ALA A 155 15.66 9.58 17.47
C ALA A 155 15.77 8.61 16.29
N SER A 156 15.54 7.31 16.51
CA SER A 156 15.53 6.29 15.46
C SER A 156 14.41 6.55 14.45
N PHE A 157 13.18 6.79 14.93
CA PHE A 157 12.03 7.09 14.07
C PHE A 157 12.12 8.45 13.39
N TRP A 158 12.74 9.44 14.06
CA TRP A 158 13.03 10.72 13.44
C TRP A 158 13.99 10.56 12.25
N LEU A 159 15.07 9.77 12.39
CA LEU A 159 15.99 9.46 11.29
C LEU A 159 15.29 8.67 10.18
N MET A 160 14.46 7.68 10.52
CA MET A 160 13.64 6.96 9.51
C MET A 160 12.78 7.93 8.71
N GLN A 161 12.12 8.89 9.37
CA GLN A 161 11.30 9.90 8.69
C GLN A 161 12.14 10.77 7.73
N GLN A 162 13.38 11.11 8.08
CA GLN A 162 14.27 11.87 7.17
C GLN A 162 14.66 11.06 5.94
N ILE A 163 14.96 9.77 6.09
CA ILE A 163 15.33 8.87 4.99
C ILE A 163 14.15 8.61 4.06
N LEU A 164 12.99 8.29 4.64
CA LEU A 164 11.77 8.00 3.89
C LEU A 164 11.20 9.26 3.21
N GLY A 165 11.50 10.44 3.75
CA GLY A 165 11.05 11.71 3.20
C GLY A 165 9.52 11.86 3.22
N PRO A 166 8.97 12.81 2.43
CA PRO A 166 7.55 13.16 2.50
C PRO A 166 6.61 12.12 1.89
N ARG A 167 7.15 11.12 1.19
CA ARG A 167 6.37 10.03 0.59
C ARG A 167 5.82 9.06 1.64
N TYR A 168 6.36 9.08 2.86
CA TYR A 168 5.90 8.24 3.95
C TYR A 168 5.77 9.05 5.24
N PHE A 169 4.99 8.54 6.18
CA PHE A 169 4.86 9.11 7.52
C PHE A 169 5.17 8.07 8.58
N VAL A 170 6.08 8.42 9.49
CA VAL A 170 6.49 7.57 10.60
C VAL A 170 5.78 8.05 11.87
N ALA A 171 4.83 7.25 12.35
CA ALA A 171 4.13 7.48 13.60
C ALA A 171 4.82 6.71 14.73
N TRP A 172 5.42 7.42 15.68
CA TRP A 172 6.08 6.82 16.83
C TRP A 172 5.08 6.54 17.96
N LYS A 173 5.10 5.32 18.50
CA LYS A 173 4.26 4.89 19.65
C LYS A 173 2.78 5.27 19.52
N THR A 174 2.13 4.73 18.50
CA THR A 174 0.66 4.78 18.36
C THR A 174 -0.01 3.96 19.48
N ASN A 175 -1.34 3.96 19.59
CA ASN A 175 -2.06 3.16 20.59
C ASN A 175 -2.71 1.93 19.94
N PRO A 176 -2.48 0.68 20.43
CA PRO A 176 -1.50 0.25 21.45
C PRO A 176 -0.04 0.49 20.99
N PRO A 177 0.97 0.52 21.91
CA PRO A 177 2.31 1.10 21.70
C PRO A 177 3.16 0.41 20.61
N VAL A 178 2.77 0.62 19.37
CA VAL A 178 3.40 0.14 18.14
C VAL A 178 3.74 1.36 17.30
N SER A 179 4.93 1.37 16.71
CA SER A 179 5.29 2.42 15.77
C SER A 179 4.88 2.01 14.37
N ARG A 180 4.42 2.96 13.55
CA ARG A 180 3.84 2.69 12.24
C ARG A 180 4.52 3.49 11.14
N VAL A 181 4.66 2.88 9.97
CA VAL A 181 5.01 3.60 8.75
C VAL A 181 3.80 3.57 7.81
N TYR A 182 3.37 4.75 7.39
CA TYR A 182 2.24 4.96 6.50
C TYR A 182 2.71 5.47 5.13
N PRO A 183 2.12 5.02 4.02
CA PRO A 183 2.37 5.57 2.71
C PRO A 183 1.57 6.87 2.55
N HIS A 184 2.24 7.94 2.12
CA HIS A 184 1.64 9.19 1.67
C HIS A 184 1.64 9.28 0.13
N PHE A 185 1.34 8.15 -0.51
CA PHE A 185 1.17 8.06 -1.95
C PHE A 185 0.04 7.08 -2.24
N ALA A 186 -0.63 7.27 -3.36
CA ALA A 186 -1.60 6.29 -3.82
C ALA A 186 -0.98 5.01 -4.38
N PRO A 187 -1.78 3.94 -4.41
CA PRO A 187 -1.59 2.89 -5.39
C PRO A 187 -1.47 3.46 -6.83
N THR A 188 -0.33 3.25 -7.50
CA THR A 188 -0.11 3.72 -8.89
C THR A 188 0.41 2.61 -9.79
N VAL A 189 0.00 2.65 -11.06
CA VAL A 189 0.52 1.76 -12.11
C VAL A 189 1.19 2.63 -13.17
N ALA A 190 2.48 2.40 -13.42
CA ALA A 190 3.18 3.00 -14.54
C ALA A 190 2.74 2.30 -15.83
N VAL A 191 2.02 3.02 -16.70
CA VAL A 191 1.45 2.47 -17.93
C VAL A 191 1.35 3.57 -18.97
N ASN A 192 1.74 3.25 -20.21
CA ASN A 192 1.64 4.20 -21.31
C ASN A 192 0.20 4.29 -21.80
N THR A 193 -0.55 5.23 -21.25
CA THR A 193 -1.94 5.46 -21.63
C THR A 193 -2.08 6.41 -22.82
N ARG A 194 -0.99 6.92 -23.42
CA ARG A 194 -1.06 7.90 -24.54
C ARG A 194 -1.96 7.44 -25.68
N ARG A 195 -2.00 6.13 -25.95
CA ARG A 195 -2.86 5.51 -26.97
C ARG A 195 -4.37 5.76 -26.76
N HIS A 196 -4.77 6.10 -25.53
CA HIS A 196 -6.15 6.39 -25.14
C HIS A 196 -6.56 7.84 -25.35
N PHE A 197 -5.61 8.71 -25.70
CA PHE A 197 -5.83 10.13 -25.92
C PHE A 197 -5.92 10.43 -27.42
N LYS A 198 -6.89 11.26 -27.80
CA LYS A 198 -7.02 11.81 -29.15
C LYS A 198 -6.62 13.28 -29.14
N GLY A 199 -5.53 13.59 -29.85
CA GLY A 199 -4.87 14.90 -29.75
C GLY A 199 -4.38 15.18 -28.32
N ASP A 200 -4.04 16.43 -28.02
CA ASP A 200 -3.48 16.81 -26.71
C ASP A 200 -4.51 16.89 -25.57
N TYR A 201 -5.80 16.64 -25.84
CA TYR A 201 -6.87 17.18 -24.99
C TYR A 201 -8.03 16.25 -24.61
N SER A 202 -8.30 15.14 -25.32
CA SER A 202 -9.49 14.29 -25.06
C SER A 202 -9.12 12.83 -24.79
N LEU A 203 -9.60 12.26 -23.68
CA LEU A 203 -9.50 10.83 -23.37
C LEU A 203 -10.71 10.11 -23.99
N GLU A 204 -10.52 9.44 -25.13
CA GLU A 204 -11.61 8.83 -25.92
C GLU A 204 -11.48 7.31 -26.02
N SER A 205 -11.03 6.67 -24.94
CA SER A 205 -10.80 5.22 -24.93
C SER A 205 -12.03 4.45 -24.51
N HIS A 206 -12.55 3.61 -25.41
CA HIS A 206 -13.54 2.60 -25.03
C HIS A 206 -12.95 1.51 -24.12
N ALA A 207 -11.64 1.25 -24.21
CA ALA A 207 -10.98 0.21 -23.44
C ALA A 207 -10.93 0.55 -21.94
N LEU A 208 -10.59 1.80 -21.57
CA LEU A 208 -10.52 2.24 -20.17
C LEU A 208 -11.87 2.24 -19.43
N PHE A 209 -12.97 2.18 -20.17
CA PHE A 209 -14.36 2.17 -19.67
C PHE A 209 -15.12 0.92 -20.12
N ASP A 210 -14.42 -0.18 -20.41
CA ASP A 210 -15.07 -1.46 -20.67
C ASP A 210 -15.92 -1.89 -19.46
N SER A 211 -17.03 -2.58 -19.75
CA SER A 211 -17.98 -3.07 -18.75
C SER A 211 -17.34 -3.87 -17.60
N LYS A 212 -16.27 -4.64 -17.86
CA LYS A 212 -15.56 -5.42 -16.85
C LYS A 212 -14.80 -4.51 -15.88
N ILE A 213 -14.11 -3.50 -16.41
CA ILE A 213 -13.37 -2.52 -15.61
C ILE A 213 -14.32 -1.73 -14.73
N LEU A 214 -15.43 -1.24 -15.30
CA LEU A 214 -16.44 -0.50 -14.56
C LEU A 214 -17.03 -1.33 -13.40
N LYS A 215 -17.31 -2.61 -13.64
CA LYS A 215 -17.81 -3.53 -12.61
C LYS A 215 -16.79 -3.76 -11.48
N GLU A 216 -15.50 -3.82 -11.77
CA GLU A 216 -14.47 -3.90 -10.73
C GLU A 216 -14.31 -2.57 -9.98
N MET A 217 -14.44 -1.43 -10.66
CA MET A 217 -14.41 -0.10 -10.05
C MET A 217 -15.58 0.14 -9.10
N GLU A 218 -16.78 -0.36 -9.42
CA GLU A 218 -17.96 -0.27 -8.55
C GLU A 218 -17.72 -0.90 -7.17
N LYS A 219 -16.93 -1.98 -7.08
CA LYS A 219 -16.61 -2.64 -5.80
C LYS A 219 -15.77 -1.77 -4.88
N LEU A 220 -15.08 -0.76 -5.41
CA LEU A 220 -14.24 0.17 -4.64
C LEU A 220 -15.03 1.38 -4.14
N LEU A 221 -16.32 1.48 -4.48
CA LEU A 221 -17.20 2.53 -3.99
C LEU A 221 -17.85 2.17 -2.64
N PRO A 222 -18.12 3.18 -1.79
CA PRO A 222 -17.80 4.59 -1.96
C PRO A 222 -16.30 4.88 -1.75
N VAL A 223 -15.77 5.91 -2.43
CA VAL A 223 -14.44 6.47 -2.13
C VAL A 223 -14.54 7.26 -0.82
N LYS A 224 -14.37 6.54 0.30
CA LYS A 224 -14.20 7.12 1.63
C LYS A 224 -12.71 7.32 1.87
N ASN A 225 -12.36 8.42 2.54
CA ASN A 225 -11.03 8.61 3.08
C ASN A 225 -11.07 8.22 4.56
N ILE A 226 -10.89 6.93 4.85
CA ILE A 226 -10.87 6.41 6.22
C ILE A 226 -9.54 5.74 6.49
N ALA A 227 -8.93 6.05 7.63
CA ALA A 227 -7.60 5.56 8.03
C ALA A 227 -7.48 4.03 8.03
N SER A 228 -8.60 3.31 8.21
CA SER A 228 -8.66 1.84 8.16
C SER A 228 -8.44 1.22 6.78
N GLU A 229 -8.50 2.01 5.70
CA GLU A 229 -8.23 1.53 4.34
C GLU A 229 -6.77 1.79 3.90
N GLN A 230 -6.01 2.51 4.73
CA GLN A 230 -4.60 2.77 4.46
C GLN A 230 -3.78 1.54 4.84
N ARG A 231 -2.94 1.06 3.92
CA ARG A 231 -1.94 0.03 4.24
C ARG A 231 -0.82 0.65 5.06
N PHE A 232 -0.24 -0.09 5.99
CA PHE A 232 0.86 0.40 6.83
C PHE A 232 1.82 -0.73 7.19
N VAL A 233 2.99 -0.36 7.71
CA VAL A 233 3.90 -1.30 8.37
C VAL A 233 3.77 -1.09 9.87
N ASP A 234 3.41 -2.14 10.61
CA ASP A 234 3.52 -2.18 12.06
C ASP A 234 4.93 -2.62 12.47
N LEU A 235 5.55 -1.81 13.33
CA LEU A 235 6.86 -2.04 13.93
C LEU A 235 6.67 -2.46 15.40
N TYR A 236 6.56 -3.76 15.62
CA TYR A 236 6.26 -4.35 16.92
C TYR A 236 7.50 -4.38 17.81
N PRO A 237 7.48 -3.75 19.01
CA PRO A 237 8.50 -3.98 20.02
C PRO A 237 8.43 -5.43 20.49
N SER A 238 9.42 -6.23 20.10
CA SER A 238 9.34 -7.69 20.18
C SER A 238 10.34 -8.30 21.18
N PRO A 239 10.12 -9.57 21.61
CA PRO A 239 11.04 -10.25 22.51
C PRO A 239 12.45 -10.40 21.92
N GLU A 240 13.48 -10.17 22.74
CA GLU A 240 14.89 -10.28 22.34
C GLU A 240 15.26 -11.63 21.70
N GLY A 241 14.60 -12.71 22.12
CA GLY A 241 14.81 -14.05 21.55
C GLY A 241 14.47 -14.16 20.06
N TRP A 242 13.73 -13.22 19.48
CA TRP A 242 13.39 -13.21 18.05
C TRP A 242 14.53 -12.68 17.16
N PHE A 243 15.48 -11.95 17.75
CA PHE A 243 16.63 -11.34 17.06
C PHE A 243 17.89 -12.20 17.13
N GLY A 244 17.76 -13.44 17.62
CA GLY A 244 18.81 -14.45 17.45
C GLY A 244 18.88 -14.94 16.01
N LYS A 245 18.84 -16.25 15.81
CA LYS A 245 18.87 -16.83 14.47
C LYS A 245 17.64 -16.42 13.64
N SER A 246 17.87 -16.21 12.35
CA SER A 246 16.87 -15.80 11.36
C SER A 246 16.82 -16.77 10.18
N THR A 247 15.68 -16.80 9.50
CA THR A 247 15.51 -17.51 8.24
C THR A 247 15.35 -16.52 7.10
N GLN A 248 16.05 -16.73 5.99
CA GLN A 248 15.84 -15.92 4.80
C GLN A 248 14.49 -16.29 4.16
N VAL A 249 13.64 -15.30 3.94
CA VAL A 249 12.32 -15.46 3.31
C VAL A 249 12.20 -14.56 2.09
N THR A 250 11.39 -14.97 1.13
CA THR A 250 11.18 -14.22 -0.12
C THR A 250 9.76 -13.69 -0.18
N ILE A 251 9.59 -12.42 -0.52
CA ILE A 251 8.29 -11.83 -0.87
C ILE A 251 8.48 -11.06 -2.17
N ASN A 252 7.69 -11.36 -3.20
CA ASN A 252 7.76 -10.70 -4.51
C ASN A 252 9.19 -10.59 -5.10
N ASN A 253 9.96 -11.68 -5.00
CA ASN A 253 11.38 -11.77 -5.42
C ASN A 253 12.37 -10.90 -4.61
N ARG A 254 11.94 -10.24 -3.54
CA ARG A 254 12.81 -9.54 -2.58
C ARG A 254 13.11 -10.45 -1.40
N GLN A 255 14.34 -10.37 -0.88
CA GLN A 255 14.80 -11.19 0.24
C GLN A 255 14.67 -10.39 1.55
N TYR A 256 14.16 -11.05 2.59
CA TYR A 256 14.01 -10.50 3.93
C TYR A 256 14.42 -11.52 4.99
N LEU A 257 14.53 -11.07 6.25
CA LEU A 257 14.82 -11.93 7.40
C LEU A 257 13.54 -12.21 8.18
N GLY A 258 13.11 -13.46 8.23
CA GLY A 258 12.06 -13.95 9.13
C GLY A 258 12.62 -14.34 10.50
N VAL A 259 11.74 -14.36 11.51
CA VAL A 259 12.10 -14.82 12.86
C VAL A 259 12.45 -16.31 12.89
N SER A 260 13.34 -16.71 13.81
CA SER A 260 13.72 -18.11 14.08
C SER A 260 14.53 -18.77 12.95
N ASP A 261 15.32 -19.79 13.29
CA ASP A 261 15.90 -20.74 12.31
C ASP A 261 14.94 -21.89 11.96
N ASN A 262 13.81 -21.98 12.65
CA ASN A 262 12.73 -22.91 12.36
C ASN A 262 11.41 -22.13 12.26
N VAL A 263 11.16 -21.60 11.06
CA VAL A 263 9.95 -20.80 10.78
C VAL A 263 8.70 -21.65 10.83
N ASP A 264 8.74 -22.91 10.36
CA ASP A 264 7.60 -23.83 10.42
C ASP A 264 7.06 -23.97 11.84
N LYS A 265 7.95 -24.20 12.82
CA LYS A 265 7.55 -24.30 14.23
C LYS A 265 6.89 -23.03 14.76
N ILE A 266 7.37 -21.86 14.35
CA ILE A 266 6.80 -20.58 14.75
C ILE A 266 5.41 -20.39 14.12
N LEU A 267 5.28 -20.62 12.82
CA LEU A 267 4.00 -20.49 12.11
C LEU A 267 2.97 -21.51 12.62
N THR A 268 3.37 -22.75 12.89
CA THR A 268 2.53 -23.75 13.55
C THR A 268 2.10 -23.27 14.95
N SER A 269 2.99 -22.67 15.72
CA SER A 269 2.64 -22.12 17.04
C SER A 269 1.66 -20.97 16.98
N TRP A 270 1.69 -20.13 15.94
CA TRP A 270 0.80 -18.98 15.79
C TRP A 270 -0.54 -19.33 15.14
N TYR A 271 -0.53 -20.23 14.16
CA TYR A 271 -1.69 -20.46 13.27
C TYR A 271 -2.21 -21.91 13.28
N GLY A 272 -1.50 -22.84 13.93
CA GLY A 272 -1.81 -24.26 13.96
C GLY A 272 -1.10 -25.07 12.88
N ASP A 273 -1.22 -26.40 12.95
CA ASP A 273 -0.54 -27.33 12.02
C ASP A 273 -0.97 -27.17 10.55
N ASP A 274 -2.16 -26.60 10.31
CA ASP A 274 -2.71 -26.38 8.97
C ASP A 274 -2.44 -24.97 8.43
N TYR A 275 -1.43 -24.25 8.96
CA TYR A 275 -1.17 -22.85 8.59
C TYR A 275 -0.97 -22.62 7.08
N MET A 276 -0.48 -23.64 6.36
CA MET A 276 -0.31 -23.62 4.90
C MET A 276 -1.62 -23.64 4.12
N LYS A 277 -2.74 -24.02 4.76
CA LYS A 277 -4.06 -24.01 4.13
C LYS A 277 -4.55 -22.58 3.98
N MET A 278 -4.86 -22.19 2.75
CA MET A 278 -5.53 -20.91 2.48
C MET A 278 -6.90 -20.91 3.14
N ARG A 279 -7.18 -19.86 3.92
CA ARG A 279 -8.49 -19.65 4.56
C ARG A 279 -9.22 -18.53 3.81
N PRO A 280 -10.55 -18.63 3.63
CA PRO A 280 -11.32 -17.55 3.01
C PRO A 280 -11.20 -16.27 3.84
N GLU A 281 -11.42 -15.14 3.18
CA GLU A 281 -11.44 -13.82 3.79
C GLU A 281 -12.51 -13.74 4.88
N ILE A 282 -12.11 -14.02 6.12
CA ILE A 282 -12.82 -13.55 7.31
C ILE A 282 -12.00 -12.34 7.71
N HIS A 283 -12.50 -11.12 7.44
CA HIS A 283 -11.78 -9.88 7.73
C HIS A 283 -10.98 -10.03 9.02
N SER A 284 -9.65 -10.02 8.88
CA SER A 284 -8.70 -9.92 9.97
C SER A 284 -8.92 -8.54 10.58
N LYS A 285 -9.99 -8.35 11.36
CA LYS A 285 -10.03 -7.27 12.32
C LYS A 285 -8.90 -7.60 13.28
N THR A 286 -7.80 -6.86 13.16
CA THR A 286 -6.67 -6.80 14.08
C THR A 286 -6.88 -7.65 15.32
N THR A 287 -6.05 -8.67 15.50
CA THR A 287 -6.02 -9.59 16.66
C THR A 287 -5.86 -8.87 18.01
N LEU A 288 -5.66 -7.55 17.98
CA LEU A 288 -5.77 -6.64 19.11
C LEU A 288 -7.22 -6.13 19.22
N GLN A 289 -8.16 -7.02 19.57
CA GLN A 289 -9.37 -6.56 20.23
C GLN A 289 -8.96 -6.01 21.59
N THR A 290 -9.02 -4.68 21.72
CA THR A 290 -9.03 -4.01 23.01
C THR A 290 -10.23 -4.54 23.80
N ASN A 291 -9.96 -5.38 24.81
CA ASN A 291 -10.86 -5.53 25.94
C ASN A 291 -10.79 -4.27 26.80
#